data_AF-A0AAN8G940-F1
#
_entry.id   AF-A0AAN8G940-F1
#
_cell.length_a   1.000
_cell.length_b   1.000
_cell.length_c   1.000
_cell.angle_alpha   90.00
_cell.angle_beta   90.00
_cell.angle_gamma   90.00
#
_symmetry.space_group_name_H-M   'P 1'
#
loop_
_entity.id
_entity.type
_entity.pdbx_description
1 polymer ?
#
loop_
_entity_poly.entity_id
_entity_poly.type
_entity_poly.pdbx_seq_one_letter_code
_entity_poly.pdbx_strand_id
1 'polypeptide(L)'
;MVLRNTKSLFFLLSVFISCMKISNVGAADACVKKSACSCENSEGTIDLTPLVGSPKFKDVQDEAGSYYFSYNPCTKFTESGCTNVAGCQTDMTNFYSIGTQDSATFKVDATNGLYIEYDATTDVKRTLQVYLKCDQTEEGKLDVKGEFPAGSAIYEMTLTSKYACASGGGGPTVTVSVSLSTGSIMVIIFFAVLVVYVIAGISFQRFARKASGKEMAPNYGFWSSMPGLVKDGVLFTVKCGKVGSSYDNI
;
A
#
# COMPACT_ATOMS: atom_id res chain seq x y z
N MET A 1 37.57 -32.59 5.08
CA MET A 1 36.62 -31.80 5.92
C MET A 1 36.47 -30.33 5.48
N VAL A 2 37.47 -29.72 4.83
CA VAL A 2 37.45 -28.30 4.38
C VAL A 2 36.45 -28.03 3.24
N LEU A 3 36.28 -28.97 2.30
CA LEU A 3 35.35 -28.84 1.16
C LEU A 3 33.86 -28.84 1.51
N ARG A 4 33.47 -29.31 2.71
CA ARG A 4 32.05 -29.36 3.12
C ARG A 4 31.57 -28.01 3.67
N ASN A 5 32.49 -27.22 4.24
CA ASN A 5 32.19 -25.89 4.81
C ASN A 5 32.18 -24.79 3.75
N THR A 6 33.03 -24.87 2.72
CA THR A 6 33.02 -23.89 1.61
C THR A 6 31.73 -23.97 0.81
N LYS A 7 31.19 -25.18 0.58
CA LYS A 7 29.87 -25.36 -0.05
C LYS A 7 28.74 -24.76 0.77
N SER A 8 28.80 -24.86 2.11
CA SER A 8 27.80 -24.23 2.99
C SER A 8 27.91 -22.70 3.00
N LEU A 9 29.12 -22.15 2.91
CA LEU A 9 29.35 -20.71 2.85
C LEU A 9 28.88 -20.12 1.51
N PHE A 10 29.19 -20.79 0.39
CA PHE A 10 28.71 -20.42 -0.94
C PHE A 10 27.20 -20.54 -1.06
N PHE A 11 26.59 -21.57 -0.45
CA PHE A 11 25.14 -21.73 -0.40
C PHE A 11 24.47 -20.63 0.44
N LEU A 12 25.06 -20.24 1.57
CA LEU A 12 24.55 -19.11 2.38
C LEU A 12 24.70 -17.77 1.66
N LEU A 13 25.83 -17.53 0.98
CA LEU A 13 26.01 -16.34 0.14
C LEU A 13 25.07 -16.34 -1.07
N SER A 14 24.84 -17.48 -1.72
CA SER A 14 23.92 -17.57 -2.86
C SER A 14 22.46 -17.44 -2.44
N VAL A 15 22.08 -17.95 -1.27
CA VAL A 15 20.76 -17.71 -0.67
C VAL A 15 20.61 -16.24 -0.28
N PHE A 16 21.65 -15.58 0.24
CA PHE A 16 21.62 -14.15 0.57
C PHE A 16 21.51 -13.26 -0.68
N ILE A 17 22.27 -13.56 -1.74
CA ILE A 17 22.20 -12.88 -3.05
C ILE A 17 20.87 -13.20 -3.76
N SER A 18 20.34 -14.41 -3.62
CA SER A 18 19.02 -14.79 -4.13
C SER A 18 17.88 -14.16 -3.33
N CYS A 19 18.05 -13.89 -2.03
CA CYS A 19 17.11 -13.10 -1.23
C CYS A 19 17.24 -11.60 -1.52
N MET A 20 18.40 -11.12 -1.96
CA MET A 20 18.60 -9.77 -2.52
C MET A 20 17.97 -9.58 -3.90
N LYS A 21 17.49 -10.65 -4.55
CA LYS A 21 16.40 -10.53 -5.53
C LYS A 21 15.11 -10.27 -4.75
N ILE A 22 15.08 -9.13 -4.05
CA ILE A 22 13.90 -8.63 -3.37
C ILE A 22 12.88 -8.42 -4.49
N SER A 23 11.92 -9.35 -4.59
CA SER A 23 10.66 -9.08 -5.23
C SER A 23 10.18 -7.77 -4.65
N ASN A 24 10.06 -6.79 -5.53
CA ASN A 24 9.77 -5.40 -5.22
C ASN A 24 8.33 -5.32 -4.70
N VAL A 25 8.11 -5.68 -3.43
CA VAL A 25 6.83 -5.49 -2.76
C VAL A 25 6.82 -4.05 -2.29
N GLY A 26 6.52 -3.15 -3.23
CA GLY A 26 6.31 -1.75 -2.95
C GLY A 26 5.05 -1.56 -2.13
N ALA A 27 5.11 -0.68 -1.14
CA ALA A 27 3.91 -0.04 -0.63
C ALA A 27 3.25 0.69 -1.80
N ALA A 28 1.97 0.43 -2.02
CA ALA A 28 1.18 1.16 -2.99
C ALA A 28 1.40 2.67 -2.83
N ASP A 29 1.77 3.34 -3.93
CA ASP A 29 1.97 4.78 -3.93
C ASP A 29 0.64 5.47 -3.60
N ALA A 30 0.56 6.07 -2.41
CA ALA A 30 -0.69 6.59 -1.89
C ALA A 30 -1.06 7.88 -2.63
N CYS A 31 -2.23 7.90 -3.28
CA CYS A 31 -2.69 9.11 -3.97
C CYS A 31 -3.21 10.13 -2.94
N VAL A 32 -2.52 11.26 -2.82
CA VAL A 32 -2.87 12.33 -1.88
C VAL A 32 -4.05 13.11 -2.44
N LYS A 33 -5.21 13.00 -1.79
CA LYS A 33 -6.44 13.70 -2.18
C LYS A 33 -6.22 15.21 -2.28
N LYS A 34 -6.53 15.81 -3.43
CA LYS A 34 -6.59 17.26 -3.64
C LYS A 34 -8.03 17.76 -3.63
N SER A 35 -8.94 16.99 -4.23
CA SER A 35 -10.38 17.26 -4.27
C SER A 35 -11.17 15.95 -4.20
N ALA A 36 -12.50 16.01 -4.33
CA ALA A 36 -13.33 14.81 -4.45
C ALA A 36 -13.00 13.96 -5.70
N CYS A 37 -12.31 14.52 -6.70
CA CYS A 37 -12.06 13.84 -7.95
C CYS A 37 -10.67 14.08 -8.56
N SER A 38 -9.76 14.62 -7.75
CA SER A 38 -8.35 14.72 -8.12
C SER A 38 -7.46 14.33 -6.96
N CYS A 39 -6.36 13.67 -7.29
CA CYS A 39 -5.35 13.26 -6.35
C CYS A 39 -3.97 13.32 -7.01
N GLU A 40 -2.93 13.45 -6.20
CA GLU A 40 -1.55 13.53 -6.65
C GLU A 40 -0.77 12.34 -6.09
N ASN A 41 -0.04 11.64 -6.95
CA ASN A 41 0.88 10.57 -6.60
C ASN A 41 2.28 10.86 -7.17
N SER A 42 3.23 9.95 -6.98
CA SER A 42 4.60 10.13 -7.49
C SER A 42 4.70 10.14 -9.02
N GLU A 43 3.70 9.59 -9.72
CA GLU A 43 3.62 9.57 -11.19
C GLU A 43 3.00 10.85 -11.76
N GLY A 44 2.28 11.62 -10.94
CA GLY A 44 1.69 12.91 -11.32
C GLY A 44 0.30 13.13 -10.74
N THR A 45 -0.45 14.04 -11.37
CA THR A 45 -1.82 14.35 -10.95
C THR A 45 -2.83 13.54 -11.76
N ILE A 46 -3.73 12.85 -11.07
CA ILE A 46 -4.94 12.27 -11.64
C ILE A 46 -6.06 13.27 -11.41
N ASP A 47 -6.74 13.68 -12.48
CA ASP A 47 -7.78 14.70 -12.43
C ASP A 47 -8.97 14.30 -13.29
N LEU A 48 -10.05 13.88 -12.63
CA LEU A 48 -11.29 13.46 -13.28
C LEU A 48 -12.24 14.64 -13.56
N THR A 49 -11.85 15.90 -13.27
CA THR A 49 -12.65 17.11 -13.52
C THR A 49 -13.25 17.18 -14.94
N PRO A 50 -12.56 16.73 -16.01
CA PRO A 50 -13.12 16.75 -17.36
C PRO A 50 -14.32 15.81 -17.58
N LEU A 51 -14.54 14.83 -16.69
CA LEU A 51 -15.68 13.92 -16.74
C LEU A 51 -16.96 14.59 -16.21
N VAL A 52 -17.41 15.61 -16.94
CA VAL A 52 -18.59 16.41 -16.59
C VAL A 52 -19.90 15.71 -16.94
N GLY A 53 -20.86 15.73 -16.02
CA GLY A 53 -22.21 15.20 -16.20
C GLY A 53 -23.11 15.41 -14.98
N SER A 54 -24.37 14.99 -15.09
CA SER A 54 -25.31 14.99 -13.95
C SER A 54 -26.44 13.96 -14.16
N PRO A 55 -26.17 12.65 -13.93
CA PRO A 55 -24.86 12.01 -13.77
C PRO A 55 -24.11 11.86 -15.11
N LYS A 56 -22.78 11.67 -15.09
CA LYS A 56 -21.97 11.41 -16.29
C LYS A 56 -22.27 10.03 -16.89
N PHE A 57 -22.37 9.03 -16.03
CA PHE A 57 -22.73 7.67 -16.38
C PHE A 57 -24.11 7.42 -15.77
N LYS A 58 -25.11 7.20 -16.62
CA LYS A 58 -26.50 7.07 -16.20
C LYS A 58 -27.00 5.66 -16.52
N ASP A 59 -27.67 5.05 -15.56
CA ASP A 59 -28.38 3.78 -15.71
C ASP A 59 -27.51 2.69 -16.38
N VAL A 60 -26.26 2.54 -15.94
CA VAL A 60 -25.35 1.49 -16.42
C VAL A 60 -25.70 0.18 -15.73
N GLN A 61 -26.07 -0.84 -16.51
CA GLN A 61 -26.48 -2.14 -15.98
C GLN A 61 -25.29 -2.89 -15.36
N ASP A 62 -25.52 -3.58 -14.24
CA ASP A 62 -24.53 -4.46 -13.63
C ASP A 62 -24.31 -5.77 -14.41
N GLU A 63 -23.20 -6.46 -14.10
CA GLU A 63 -22.87 -7.76 -14.69
C GLU A 63 -23.95 -8.82 -14.47
N ALA A 64 -24.69 -8.75 -13.36
CA ALA A 64 -25.78 -9.68 -13.05
C ALA A 64 -27.08 -9.36 -13.82
N GLY A 65 -27.17 -8.20 -14.47
CA GLY A 65 -28.35 -7.74 -15.20
C GLY A 65 -29.54 -7.37 -14.31
N SER A 66 -29.35 -7.25 -13.00
CA SER A 66 -30.42 -7.08 -12.02
C SER A 66 -30.66 -5.62 -11.64
N TYR A 67 -29.62 -4.79 -11.68
CA TYR A 67 -29.69 -3.40 -11.26
C TYR A 67 -28.96 -2.48 -12.23
N TYR A 68 -29.31 -1.21 -12.16
CA TYR A 68 -28.69 -0.12 -12.90
C TYR A 68 -28.03 0.85 -11.94
N PHE A 69 -26.95 1.47 -12.41
CA PHE A 69 -26.11 2.33 -11.60
C PHE A 69 -25.81 3.63 -12.32
N SER A 70 -26.01 4.72 -11.61
CA SER A 70 -25.64 6.05 -12.03
C SER A 70 -24.46 6.54 -11.21
N TYR A 71 -23.45 7.11 -11.87
CA TYR A 71 -22.25 7.62 -11.24
C TYR A 71 -21.82 8.94 -11.88
N ASN A 72 -21.34 9.85 -11.03
CA ASN A 72 -20.76 11.09 -11.48
C ASN A 72 -19.49 11.38 -10.69
N PRO A 73 -18.33 11.54 -11.33
CA PRO A 73 -17.16 12.04 -10.64
C PRO A 73 -17.31 13.54 -10.34
N CYS A 74 -16.60 14.01 -9.31
CA CYS A 74 -16.44 15.44 -8.92
C CYS A 74 -17.67 16.15 -8.35
N THR A 75 -18.81 16.05 -9.02
CA THR A 75 -19.99 16.88 -8.74
C THR A 75 -21.15 16.04 -8.27
N LYS A 76 -21.88 16.57 -7.30
CA LYS A 76 -23.08 15.94 -6.75
C LYS A 76 -24.16 15.96 -7.82
N PHE A 77 -24.90 14.87 -7.95
CA PHE A 77 -26.10 14.83 -8.77
C PHE A 77 -27.30 14.35 -7.95
N THR A 78 -28.48 14.60 -8.50
CA THR A 78 -29.76 14.19 -7.92
C THR A 78 -30.57 13.53 -9.01
N GLU A 79 -31.07 12.33 -8.74
CA GLU A 79 -32.02 11.63 -9.59
C GLU A 79 -33.03 10.88 -8.71
N SER A 80 -34.32 11.09 -8.97
CA SER A 80 -35.41 10.41 -8.28
C SER A 80 -35.20 10.33 -6.76
N GLY A 81 -34.95 9.13 -6.20
CA GLY A 81 -34.73 8.92 -4.75
C GLY A 81 -33.29 9.14 -4.25
N CYS A 82 -32.34 9.45 -5.13
CA CYS A 82 -30.97 9.78 -4.77
C CYS A 82 -30.73 11.28 -4.84
N THR A 83 -30.37 11.91 -3.72
CA THR A 83 -30.19 13.37 -3.63
C THR A 83 -28.77 13.74 -3.24
N ASN A 84 -28.13 14.62 -4.00
CA ASN A 84 -26.78 15.13 -3.75
C ASN A 84 -25.71 14.02 -3.60
N VAL A 85 -25.80 12.98 -4.42
CA VAL A 85 -24.95 11.77 -4.35
C VAL A 85 -23.80 11.82 -5.34
N ALA A 86 -22.80 10.95 -5.12
CA ALA A 86 -21.78 10.59 -6.11
C ALA A 86 -22.18 9.35 -6.91
N GLY A 87 -23.01 8.48 -6.34
CA GLY A 87 -23.57 7.31 -7.04
C GLY A 87 -24.93 6.89 -6.52
N CYS A 88 -25.72 6.28 -7.39
CA CYS A 88 -27.06 5.76 -7.12
C CYS A 88 -27.24 4.38 -7.75
N GLN A 89 -27.86 3.46 -7.02
CA GLN A 89 -28.34 2.17 -7.53
C GLN A 89 -29.86 2.27 -7.76
N THR A 90 -30.35 1.65 -8.83
CA THR A 90 -31.79 1.53 -9.09
C THR A 90 -32.18 0.20 -9.74
N ASP A 91 -33.39 -0.27 -9.46
CA ASP A 91 -34.09 -1.33 -10.23
C ASP A 91 -35.09 -0.73 -11.24
N MET A 92 -34.92 0.55 -11.59
CA MET A 92 -35.83 1.44 -12.34
C MET A 92 -37.09 1.89 -11.58
N THR A 93 -37.36 1.36 -10.39
CA THR A 93 -38.52 1.73 -9.56
C THR A 93 -38.07 2.36 -8.24
N ASN A 94 -37.13 1.71 -7.55
CA ASN A 94 -36.54 2.12 -6.30
C ASN A 94 -35.13 2.67 -6.54
N PHE A 95 -34.72 3.64 -5.72
CA PHE A 95 -33.44 4.32 -5.85
C PHE A 95 -32.73 4.31 -4.49
N TYR A 96 -31.45 3.94 -4.49
CA TYR A 96 -30.65 3.79 -3.27
C TYR A 96 -29.34 4.56 -3.42
N SER A 97 -29.11 5.51 -2.51
CA SER A 97 -27.82 6.21 -2.42
C SER A 97 -26.72 5.23 -2.01
N ILE A 98 -25.64 5.18 -2.78
CA ILE A 98 -24.49 4.29 -2.53
C ILE A 98 -23.19 5.06 -2.22
N GLY A 99 -23.19 6.38 -2.33
CA GLY A 99 -22.03 7.21 -2.00
C GLY A 99 -22.29 8.71 -2.17
N THR A 100 -21.60 9.55 -1.40
CA THR A 100 -21.69 11.02 -1.50
C THR A 100 -20.35 11.63 -1.90
N GLN A 101 -20.34 12.77 -2.61
CA GLN A 101 -19.08 13.39 -3.01
C GLN A 101 -18.20 13.82 -1.82
N ASP A 102 -18.82 14.17 -0.70
CA ASP A 102 -18.09 14.67 0.47
C ASP A 102 -17.30 13.54 1.16
N SER A 103 -17.74 12.28 1.03
CA SER A 103 -17.07 11.11 1.60
C SER A 103 -15.98 10.51 0.72
N ALA A 104 -15.69 11.11 -0.45
CA ALA A 104 -14.69 10.61 -1.38
C ALA A 104 -13.31 10.42 -0.71
N THR A 105 -12.75 9.21 -0.79
CA THR A 105 -11.40 8.91 -0.32
C THR A 105 -10.65 8.10 -1.37
N PHE A 106 -9.40 8.45 -1.63
CA PHE A 106 -8.55 7.72 -2.56
C PHE A 106 -7.81 6.63 -1.80
N LYS A 107 -7.88 5.40 -2.31
CA LYS A 107 -7.26 4.21 -1.73
C LYS A 107 -6.63 3.37 -2.82
N VAL A 108 -5.69 2.52 -2.44
CA VAL A 108 -5.04 1.61 -3.38
C VAL A 108 -5.27 0.19 -2.94
N ASP A 109 -5.76 -0.63 -3.86
CA ASP A 109 -5.83 -2.07 -3.74
C ASP A 109 -4.59 -2.69 -4.40
N ALA A 110 -4.04 -3.74 -3.79
CA ALA A 110 -2.82 -4.39 -4.28
C ALA A 110 -3.03 -5.11 -5.63
N THR A 111 -4.28 -5.46 -5.97
CA THR A 111 -4.64 -6.24 -7.16
C THR A 111 -5.19 -5.33 -8.26
N ASN A 112 -6.13 -4.46 -7.89
CA ASN A 112 -6.92 -3.66 -8.82
C ASN A 112 -6.43 -2.21 -8.96
N GLY A 113 -5.46 -1.79 -8.14
CA GLY A 113 -4.85 -0.46 -8.22
C GLY A 113 -5.64 0.62 -7.49
N LEU A 114 -5.50 1.86 -7.96
CA LEU A 114 -6.11 3.04 -7.36
C LEU A 114 -7.64 3.02 -7.52
N TYR A 115 -8.36 3.34 -6.45
CA TYR A 115 -9.81 3.51 -6.48
C TYR A 115 -10.26 4.67 -5.60
N ILE A 116 -11.46 5.16 -5.89
CA ILE A 116 -12.16 6.12 -5.05
C ILE A 116 -13.25 5.39 -4.28
N GLU A 117 -13.22 5.52 -2.96
CA GLU A 117 -14.27 5.04 -2.08
C GLU A 117 -15.19 6.20 -1.70
N TYR A 118 -16.50 5.96 -1.78
CA TYR A 118 -17.53 6.87 -1.33
C TYR A 118 -18.47 6.12 -0.37
N ASP A 119 -18.81 6.76 0.74
CA ASP A 119 -19.81 6.25 1.68
C ASP A 119 -21.14 7.01 1.54
N ALA A 120 -22.24 6.28 1.59
CA ALA A 120 -23.58 6.84 1.72
C ALA A 120 -23.82 7.34 3.15
N THR A 121 -24.52 8.47 3.27
CA THR A 121 -24.88 9.09 4.57
C THR A 121 -26.30 8.74 5.02
N THR A 122 -26.78 7.54 4.66
CA THR A 122 -28.12 7.04 5.01
C THR A 122 -28.08 6.09 6.21
N ASP A 123 -29.23 5.72 6.76
CA ASP A 123 -29.35 4.76 7.87
C ASP A 123 -28.72 3.39 7.57
N VAL A 124 -28.66 3.03 6.29
CA VAL A 124 -27.92 1.85 5.80
C VAL A 124 -26.56 2.30 5.28
N LYS A 125 -25.49 1.76 5.86
CA LYS A 125 -24.12 1.99 5.39
C LYS A 125 -23.91 1.24 4.07
N ARG A 126 -23.85 2.00 2.98
CA ARG A 126 -23.47 1.52 1.64
C ARG A 126 -22.17 2.20 1.23
N THR A 127 -21.29 1.45 0.60
CA THR A 127 -19.98 1.92 0.17
C THR A 127 -19.81 1.65 -1.33
N LEU A 128 -19.47 2.68 -2.08
CA LEU A 128 -19.18 2.62 -3.50
C LEU A 128 -17.66 2.66 -3.70
N GLN A 129 -17.11 1.67 -4.41
CA GLN A 129 -15.72 1.59 -4.82
C GLN A 129 -15.60 1.72 -6.34
N VAL A 130 -14.91 2.78 -6.78
CA VAL A 130 -14.70 3.10 -8.19
C VAL A 130 -13.22 2.94 -8.51
N TYR A 131 -12.87 1.81 -9.10
CA TYR A 131 -11.50 1.53 -9.56
C TYR A 131 -11.16 2.38 -10.78
N LEU A 132 -9.98 2.99 -10.77
CA LEU A 132 -9.52 3.88 -11.83
C LEU A 132 -8.56 3.12 -12.75
N LYS A 133 -8.98 2.95 -14.00
CA LYS A 133 -8.16 2.33 -15.05
C LYS A 133 -7.72 3.38 -16.06
N CYS A 134 -6.42 3.60 -16.17
CA CYS A 134 -5.85 4.48 -17.17
C CYS A 134 -5.94 3.84 -18.57
N ASP A 135 -6.55 4.57 -19.50
CA ASP A 135 -6.53 4.28 -20.93
C ASP A 135 -6.51 5.61 -21.71
N GLN A 136 -5.40 5.89 -22.38
CA GLN A 136 -5.20 7.15 -23.11
C GLN A 136 -6.18 7.35 -24.29
N THR A 137 -6.86 6.30 -24.72
CA THR A 137 -7.78 6.31 -25.86
C THR A 137 -9.25 6.48 -25.46
N GLU A 138 -9.58 6.26 -24.19
CA GLU A 138 -10.95 6.30 -23.70
C GLU A 138 -11.25 7.63 -23.00
N GLU A 139 -12.31 8.33 -23.43
CA GLU A 139 -12.76 9.53 -22.72
C GLU A 139 -13.30 9.17 -21.35
N GLY A 140 -14.12 8.13 -21.26
CA GLY A 140 -14.74 7.69 -20.02
C GLY A 140 -15.73 6.56 -20.29
N LYS A 141 -15.42 5.38 -19.76
CA LYS A 141 -16.25 4.17 -19.80
C LYS A 141 -16.41 3.64 -18.38
N LEU A 142 -17.65 3.31 -18.00
CA LEU A 142 -17.96 2.72 -16.70
C LEU A 142 -18.41 1.28 -16.89
N ASP A 143 -17.68 0.35 -16.28
CA ASP A 143 -18.06 -1.06 -16.17
C ASP A 143 -18.53 -1.33 -14.74
N VAL A 144 -19.74 -1.85 -14.57
CA VAL A 144 -20.38 -2.00 -13.26
C VAL A 144 -20.47 -3.46 -12.89
N LYS A 145 -19.81 -3.86 -11.81
CA LYS A 145 -19.89 -5.21 -11.26
C LYS A 145 -21.13 -5.40 -10.39
N GLY A 146 -21.56 -4.32 -9.74
CA GLY A 146 -22.68 -4.33 -8.80
C GLY A 146 -22.22 -4.60 -7.37
N GLU A 147 -23.07 -5.22 -6.56
CA GLU A 147 -22.74 -5.52 -5.17
C GLU A 147 -21.73 -6.69 -5.08
N PHE A 148 -20.53 -6.43 -4.58
CA PHE A 148 -19.47 -7.42 -4.51
C PHE A 148 -18.62 -7.32 -3.23
N PRO A 149 -18.51 -8.41 -2.44
CA PRO A 149 -19.27 -9.66 -2.56
C PRO A 149 -20.78 -9.44 -2.35
N ALA A 150 -21.62 -10.34 -2.87
CA ALA A 150 -23.08 -10.23 -2.68
C ALA A 150 -23.46 -10.21 -1.18
N GLY A 151 -24.32 -9.27 -0.78
CA GLY A 151 -24.74 -9.06 0.61
C GLY A 151 -23.75 -8.25 1.47
N SER A 152 -22.70 -7.67 0.89
CA SER A 152 -21.72 -6.86 1.60
C SER A 152 -22.09 -5.37 1.74
N ALA A 153 -23.08 -4.88 0.98
CA ALA A 153 -23.35 -3.46 0.77
C ALA A 153 -22.16 -2.65 0.20
N ILE A 154 -21.19 -3.35 -0.42
CA ILE A 154 -20.07 -2.76 -1.17
C ILE A 154 -20.40 -2.89 -2.66
N TYR A 155 -20.37 -1.78 -3.37
CA TYR A 155 -20.69 -1.70 -4.78
C TYR A 155 -19.43 -1.38 -5.57
N GLU A 156 -19.06 -2.27 -6.48
CA GLU A 156 -17.82 -2.19 -7.24
C GLU A 156 -18.10 -1.78 -8.69
N MET A 157 -17.33 -0.82 -9.18
CA MET A 157 -17.32 -0.42 -10.58
C MET A 157 -15.91 -0.01 -11.02
N THR A 158 -15.63 -0.09 -12.31
CA THR A 158 -14.37 0.31 -12.92
C THR A 158 -14.61 1.46 -13.89
N LEU A 159 -13.95 2.59 -13.65
CA LEU A 159 -13.90 3.74 -14.53
C LEU A 159 -12.63 3.67 -15.37
N THR A 160 -12.79 3.43 -16.67
CA THR A 160 -11.70 3.49 -17.66
C THR A 160 -11.69 4.85 -18.33
N SER A 161 -10.58 5.59 -18.25
CA SER A 161 -10.48 6.93 -18.84
C SER A 161 -9.03 7.40 -18.98
N LYS A 162 -8.77 8.28 -19.96
CA LYS A 162 -7.50 8.98 -20.10
C LYS A 162 -7.23 9.94 -18.95
N TYR A 163 -8.28 10.41 -18.28
CA TYR A 163 -8.19 11.30 -17.11
C TYR A 163 -7.78 10.55 -15.83
N ALA A 164 -7.88 9.22 -15.84
CA ALA A 164 -7.34 8.36 -14.78
C ALA A 164 -5.81 8.14 -14.89
N CYS A 165 -5.19 8.63 -15.97
CA CYS A 165 -3.75 8.58 -16.16
C CYS A 165 -3.08 9.76 -15.45
N ALA A 166 -1.99 9.52 -14.72
CA ALA A 166 -1.24 10.57 -14.07
C ALA A 166 -0.63 11.54 -15.10
N SER A 167 -1.10 12.79 -15.10
CA SER A 167 -0.62 13.87 -15.96
C SER A 167 0.65 14.46 -15.36
N GLY A 168 1.77 13.75 -15.50
CA GLY A 168 3.08 14.16 -14.96
C GLY A 168 4.30 13.50 -15.64
N GLY A 169 4.11 12.38 -16.33
CA GLY A 169 5.12 11.76 -17.19
C GLY A 169 4.49 11.34 -18.51
N GLY A 170 5.13 11.69 -19.63
CA GLY A 170 4.68 11.25 -20.96
C GLY A 170 4.44 9.74 -20.98
N GLY A 171 3.31 9.32 -21.54
CA GLY A 171 2.88 7.92 -21.52
C GLY A 171 3.78 6.97 -22.33
N PRO A 172 3.30 5.75 -22.58
CA PRO A 172 3.10 4.70 -21.60
C PRO A 172 4.44 4.04 -21.26
N THR A 173 4.84 4.10 -19.99
CA THR A 173 5.68 3.06 -19.43
C THR A 173 5.18 2.86 -18.00
N VAL A 174 4.44 1.78 -17.79
CA VAL A 174 4.14 1.29 -16.44
C VAL A 174 5.44 0.76 -15.88
N THR A 175 6.28 1.68 -15.40
CA THR A 175 7.42 1.40 -14.54
C THR A 175 7.03 1.91 -13.17
N VAL A 176 6.55 0.99 -12.34
CA VAL A 176 6.41 1.20 -10.91
C VAL A 176 7.80 1.51 -10.36
N SER A 177 8.17 2.80 -10.29
CA SER A 177 9.43 3.21 -9.70
C SER A 177 9.27 3.19 -8.19
N VAL A 178 9.59 2.04 -7.60
CA VAL A 178 9.60 1.87 -6.14
C VAL A 178 10.78 2.65 -5.58
N SER A 179 10.47 3.78 -4.92
CA SER A 179 11.44 4.50 -4.10
C SER A 179 11.26 4.09 -2.63
N LEU A 180 12.33 3.60 -2.01
CA LEU A 180 12.36 3.29 -0.58
C LEU A 180 12.52 4.60 0.20
N SER A 181 11.81 4.75 1.31
CA SER A 181 12.10 5.82 2.27
C SER A 181 13.58 5.78 2.67
N THR A 182 14.22 6.94 2.77
CA THR A 182 15.64 7.07 3.16
C THR A 182 15.96 6.31 4.44
N GLY A 183 15.02 6.25 5.39
CA GLY A 183 15.17 5.49 6.63
C GLY A 183 15.30 3.98 6.38
N SER A 184 14.50 3.42 5.50
CA SER A 184 14.55 1.98 5.15
C SER A 184 15.84 1.62 4.43
N ILE A 185 16.33 2.51 3.55
CA ILE A 185 17.62 2.33 2.85
C ILE A 185 18.76 2.23 3.86
N MET A 186 18.81 3.14 4.84
CA MET A 186 19.81 3.12 5.91
C MET A 186 19.78 1.80 6.70
N VAL A 187 18.59 1.32 7.07
CA VAL A 187 18.41 0.08 7.84
C VAL A 187 18.88 -1.13 7.02
N ILE A 188 18.53 -1.21 5.74
CA ILE A 188 18.93 -2.32 4.86
C ILE A 188 20.45 -2.36 4.70
N ILE A 189 21.09 -1.21 4.45
CA ILE A 189 22.56 -1.12 4.34
C ILE A 189 23.23 -1.57 5.64
N PHE A 190 22.71 -1.12 6.79
CA PHE A 190 23.24 -1.50 8.10
C PHE A 190 23.23 -3.01 8.32
N PHE A 191 22.08 -3.67 8.09
CA PHE A 191 21.98 -5.11 8.28
C PHE A 191 22.80 -5.92 7.26
N ALA A 192 22.90 -5.45 6.01
CA ALA A 192 23.75 -6.07 5.00
C ALA A 192 25.24 -6.04 5.41
N VAL A 193 25.74 -4.88 5.85
CA VAL A 193 27.12 -4.74 6.34
C VAL A 193 27.34 -5.58 7.60
N LEU A 194 26.36 -5.64 8.51
CA LEU A 194 26.43 -6.45 9.73
C LEU A 194 26.57 -7.94 9.43
N VAL A 195 25.82 -8.47 8.45
CA VAL A 195 25.95 -9.88 8.03
C VAL A 195 27.33 -10.15 7.44
N VAL A 196 27.83 -9.29 6.56
CA VAL A 196 29.18 -9.42 5.98
C VAL A 196 30.23 -9.39 7.08
N TYR A 197 30.11 -8.46 8.04
CA TYR A 197 31.01 -8.35 9.19
C TYR A 197 31.01 -9.63 10.04
N VAL A 198 29.84 -10.19 10.38
CA VAL A 198 29.73 -11.43 11.17
C VAL A 198 30.36 -12.61 10.42
N ILE A 199 30.07 -12.77 9.13
CA ILE A 199 30.60 -13.89 8.32
C ILE A 199 32.12 -13.78 8.14
N ALA A 200 32.62 -12.60 7.78
CA ALA A 200 34.04 -12.36 7.59
C ALA A 200 34.81 -12.54 8.91
N GLY A 201 34.27 -12.00 10.01
CA GLY A 201 34.88 -12.12 11.33
C GLY A 201 34.87 -13.56 11.86
N ILE A 202 33.79 -14.32 11.69
CA ILE A 202 33.74 -15.75 12.04
C ILE A 202 34.80 -16.51 11.24
N SER A 203 34.89 -16.24 9.95
CA SER A 203 35.87 -16.88 9.06
C SER A 203 37.30 -16.57 9.51
N PHE A 204 37.60 -15.31 9.83
CA PHE A 204 38.91 -14.90 10.32
C PHE A 204 39.27 -15.55 11.66
N GLN A 205 38.37 -15.50 12.66
CA GLN A 205 38.58 -16.09 13.97
C GLN A 205 38.78 -17.60 13.89
N ARG A 206 38.04 -18.28 12.99
CA ARG A 206 38.12 -19.73 12.79
C ARG A 206 39.37 -20.16 12.01
N PHE A 207 39.70 -19.51 10.90
CA PHE A 207 40.75 -19.97 9.99
C PHE A 207 42.12 -19.38 10.31
N ALA A 208 42.21 -18.10 10.68
CA ALA A 208 43.49 -17.47 11.01
C ALA A 208 43.89 -17.73 12.47
N ARG A 209 42.92 -17.66 13.40
CA ARG A 209 43.19 -17.75 14.85
C ARG A 209 42.84 -19.09 15.49
N LYS A 210 42.27 -20.03 14.72
CA LYS A 210 41.86 -21.37 15.18
C LYS A 210 40.97 -21.34 16.44
N ALA A 211 40.23 -20.26 16.64
CA ALA A 211 39.34 -20.11 17.79
C ALA A 211 38.15 -21.08 17.65
N SER A 212 37.71 -21.66 18.77
CA SER A 212 36.58 -22.61 18.81
C SER A 212 35.56 -22.20 19.87
N GLY A 213 34.29 -22.52 19.64
CA GLY A 213 33.19 -22.18 20.55
C GLY A 213 32.81 -20.69 20.50
N LYS A 214 32.58 -20.10 21.68
CA LYS A 214 32.03 -18.74 21.83
C LYS A 214 32.98 -17.63 21.35
N GLU A 215 34.29 -17.92 21.29
CA GLU A 215 35.34 -17.02 20.78
C GLU A 215 35.32 -16.84 19.24
N MET A 216 34.47 -17.60 18.55
CA MET A 216 34.33 -17.51 17.09
C MET A 216 33.49 -16.30 16.67
N ALA A 217 32.65 -15.77 17.57
CA ALA A 217 31.85 -14.58 17.31
C ALA A 217 32.73 -13.30 17.38
N PRO A 218 32.73 -12.45 16.34
CA PRO A 218 33.54 -11.22 16.32
C PRO A 218 33.06 -10.24 17.38
N ASN A 219 33.93 -9.77 18.28
CA ASN A 219 33.56 -8.86 19.38
C ASN A 219 32.42 -9.41 20.27
N TYR A 220 32.49 -10.68 20.65
CA TYR A 220 31.43 -11.38 21.41
C TYR A 220 30.94 -10.62 22.66
N GLY A 221 31.82 -10.01 23.46
CA GLY A 221 31.43 -9.28 24.67
C GLY A 221 30.48 -8.10 24.41
N PHE A 222 30.65 -7.43 23.27
CA PHE A 222 29.72 -6.40 22.81
C PHE A 222 28.38 -7.02 22.39
N TRP A 223 28.38 -8.09 21.59
CA TRP A 223 27.13 -8.70 21.13
C TRP A 223 26.35 -9.44 22.22
N SER A 224 27.02 -9.98 23.24
CA SER A 224 26.35 -10.63 24.36
C SER A 224 25.66 -9.64 25.30
N SER A 225 26.10 -8.37 25.31
CA SER A 225 25.49 -7.32 26.11
C SER A 225 24.36 -6.59 25.38
N MET A 226 24.37 -6.54 24.04
CA MET A 226 23.35 -5.89 23.21
C MET A 226 21.88 -6.17 23.58
N PRO A 227 21.43 -7.42 23.82
CA PRO A 227 20.03 -7.69 24.20
C PRO A 227 19.63 -7.02 25.53
N GLY A 228 20.57 -6.91 26.48
CA GLY A 228 20.37 -6.19 27.72
C GLY A 228 20.21 -4.68 27.48
N LEU A 229 21.09 -4.09 26.68
CA LEU A 229 21.02 -2.66 26.34
C LEU A 229 19.72 -2.29 25.61
N VAL A 230 19.22 -3.14 24.70
CA VAL A 230 17.95 -2.91 24.00
C VAL A 230 16.77 -2.95 24.98
N LYS A 231 16.75 -3.94 25.88
CA LYS A 231 15.73 -4.04 26.92
C LYS A 231 15.70 -2.78 27.80
N ASP A 232 16.87 -2.28 28.20
CA ASP A 232 16.99 -1.09 29.04
C ASP A 232 16.56 0.18 28.29
N GLY A 233 16.90 0.31 27.00
CA GLY A 233 16.46 1.43 26.16
C GLY A 233 14.94 1.46 25.91
N VAL A 234 14.32 0.30 25.68
CA VAL A 234 12.85 0.20 25.57
C VAL A 234 12.19 0.54 26.91
N LEU A 235 12.72 0.02 28.02
CA LEU A 235 12.21 0.32 29.36
C LEU A 235 12.31 1.81 29.68
N PHE A 236 13.42 2.45 29.31
CA PHE A 236 13.62 3.90 29.47
C PHE A 236 12.60 4.71 28.66
N THR A 237 12.34 4.32 27.40
CA THR A 237 11.40 5.00 26.51
C THR A 237 9.95 4.83 27.00
N VAL A 238 9.55 3.61 27.36
CA VAL A 238 8.21 3.29 27.87
C VAL A 238 7.94 3.95 29.22
N LYS A 239 8.97 4.08 30.08
CA LYS A 239 8.84 4.75 31.37
C LYS A 239 8.96 6.28 31.31
N CYS A 240 9.26 6.86 30.14
CA CYS A 240 9.25 8.31 29.89
C CYS A 240 9.88 9.13 31.04
N GLY A 241 11.06 8.73 31.51
CA GLY A 241 11.77 9.42 32.59
C GLY A 241 11.14 9.35 34.00
N LYS A 242 10.12 8.53 34.24
CA LYS A 242 9.64 8.26 35.61
C LYS A 242 10.65 7.36 36.34
N VAL A 243 11.62 8.02 36.96
CA VAL A 243 12.61 7.43 37.87
C VAL A 243 11.87 6.80 39.05
N GLY A 244 11.65 5.49 39.00
CA GLY A 244 11.45 4.68 40.19
C GLY A 244 12.82 4.35 40.76
N SER A 245 13.20 5.07 41.82
CA SER A 245 14.41 4.84 42.63
C SER A 245 14.54 3.36 42.99
N SER A 246 15.44 2.64 42.33
CA SER A 246 15.80 1.27 42.72
C SER A 246 17.23 0.95 42.27
N TYR A 247 18.16 1.86 42.57
CA TYR A 247 19.61 1.61 42.57
C TYR A 247 20.17 1.63 44.00
N ASP A 248 19.34 1.29 44.99
CA ASP A 248 19.81 0.88 46.32
C ASP A 248 19.55 -0.61 46.46
N ASN A 249 20.61 -1.35 46.80
CA ASN A 249 20.75 -2.81 46.96
C ASN A 249 21.34 -3.56 45.75
N ILE A 250 22.59 -3.22 45.41
CA ILE A 250 23.68 -4.21 45.33
C ILE A 250 24.80 -3.72 46.24
#